data_AF-A0A920DFG1-F1
#
_entry.id   AF-A0A920DFG1-F1
#
_cell.length_a   1.000
_cell.length_b   1.000
_cell.length_c   1.000
_cell.angle_alpha   90.00
_cell.angle_beta   90.00
_cell.angle_gamma   90.00
#
_symmetry.space_group_name_H-M   'P 1'
#
loop_
_entity.id
_entity.type
_entity.pdbx_description
1 polymer ?
#
loop_
_entity_poly.entity_id
_entity_poly.type
_entity_poly.pdbx_seq_one_letter_code
_entity_poly.pdbx_strand_id
1 'polypeptide(L)'
;MKKYILVTIVLISSLFCDDHSINFDGQNDFVIIPDNAALDLTNNYTLEAWIFPESFSWLAGIISKYQTSAANGYMLRLTSQAPYTGLGFDEKITNTGVLSANQWHHIAAVNDNGQRRLYINGSLTSISGSALNVISNSDPID
;
A
#
# COMPACT_ATOMS: atom_id res chain seq x y z
N MET A 1 28.29 50.92 -19.88
CA MET A 1 27.46 49.68 -19.97
C MET A 1 26.89 49.40 -18.59
N LYS A 2 25.56 49.46 -18.42
CA LYS A 2 24.90 49.14 -17.14
C LYS A 2 24.76 47.62 -17.04
N LYS A 3 25.27 47.02 -15.96
CA LYS A 3 25.07 45.60 -15.64
C LYS A 3 23.91 45.49 -14.64
N TYR A 4 22.92 44.67 -14.97
CA TYR A 4 21.84 44.32 -14.07
C TYR A 4 22.05 42.88 -13.61
N ILE A 5 21.96 42.66 -12.30
CA ILE A 5 21.96 41.33 -11.68
C ILE A 5 20.51 41.01 -11.35
N LEU A 6 20.00 39.90 -11.91
CA LEU A 6 18.71 39.36 -11.57
C LEU A 6 18.87 38.52 -10.29
N VAL A 7 18.20 38.90 -9.21
CA VAL A 7 18.10 38.09 -7.99
C VAL A 7 16.74 37.43 -8.00
N THR A 8 16.71 36.11 -8.18
CA THR A 8 15.50 35.32 -8.07
C THR A 8 15.33 34.92 -6.60
N ILE A 9 14.31 35.46 -5.93
CA ILE A 9 13.89 35.01 -4.61
C ILE A 9 12.86 33.90 -4.82
N VAL A 10 13.23 32.67 -4.47
CA VAL A 10 12.30 31.54 -4.41
C VAL A 10 11.71 31.49 -3.00
N LEU A 11 10.44 31.84 -2.86
CA LEU A 11 9.67 31.61 -1.64
C LEU A 11 9.16 30.15 -1.67
N ILE A 12 9.77 29.28 -0.87
CA ILE A 12 9.22 27.96 -0.58
C ILE A 12 8.28 28.15 0.61
N SER A 13 6.97 28.19 0.37
CA SER A 13 6.00 28.01 1.44
C SER A 13 5.98 26.53 1.81
N SER A 14 6.58 26.16 2.93
CA SER A 14 6.35 24.86 3.54
C SER A 14 4.90 24.81 4.01
N LEU A 15 4.05 24.13 3.25
CA LEU A 15 2.72 23.71 3.71
C LEU A 15 2.97 22.64 4.78
N PHE A 16 2.85 23.01 6.05
CA PHE A 16 2.73 22.02 7.11
C PHE A 16 1.29 21.50 7.04
N CYS A 17 1.10 20.34 6.41
CA CYS A 17 -0.06 19.52 6.68
C CYS A 17 0.17 18.87 8.04
N ASP A 18 -0.83 18.88 8.93
CA ASP A 18 -0.78 18.04 10.12
C ASP A 18 -0.89 16.58 9.64
N ASP A 19 0.26 15.95 9.43
CA ASP A 19 0.34 14.56 9.03
C ASP A 19 0.08 13.69 10.27
N HIS A 20 -1.15 13.19 10.36
CA HIS A 20 -1.54 12.26 11.40
C HIS A 20 -1.35 10.82 10.94
N SER A 21 -0.90 9.96 11.85
CA SER A 21 -0.80 8.51 11.65
C SER A 21 -1.51 7.77 12.76
N ILE A 22 -2.02 6.59 12.45
CA ILE A 22 -2.50 5.62 13.44
C ILE A 22 -1.35 4.65 13.73
N ASN A 23 -1.08 4.40 15.00
CA ASN A 23 -0.09 3.41 15.43
C ASN A 23 -0.83 2.10 15.78
N PHE A 24 -0.31 0.98 15.30
CA PHE A 24 -0.84 -0.36 15.53
C PHE A 24 0.20 -1.14 16.35
N ASP A 25 -0.19 -1.67 17.51
CA ASP A 25 0.73 -2.31 18.46
C ASP A 25 1.20 -3.72 18.04
N GLY A 26 0.62 -4.25 16.96
CA GLY A 26 0.94 -5.55 16.39
C GLY A 26 0.24 -6.75 17.05
N GLN A 27 -0.71 -6.54 17.96
CA GLN A 27 -1.47 -7.61 18.60
C GLN A 27 -2.88 -7.74 18.05
N ASN A 28 -3.72 -6.70 18.17
CA ASN A 28 -5.14 -6.78 17.81
C ASN A 28 -5.72 -5.47 17.24
N ASP A 29 -4.87 -4.58 16.77
CA ASP A 29 -5.30 -3.29 16.25
C ASP A 29 -5.63 -3.39 14.75
N PHE A 30 -6.80 -2.87 14.37
CA PHE A 30 -7.24 -2.74 12.98
C PHE A 30 -8.34 -1.67 12.90
N VAL A 31 -8.58 -1.16 11.70
CA VAL A 31 -9.70 -0.26 11.43
C VAL A 31 -10.70 -1.01 10.57
N ILE A 32 -11.92 -1.18 11.08
CA ILE A 32 -12.99 -1.79 10.29
C ILE A 32 -13.76 -0.71 9.53
N ILE A 33 -13.87 -0.90 8.22
CA ILE A 33 -14.88 -0.22 7.40
C ILE A 33 -15.98 -1.24 7.10
N PRO A 34 -17.23 -1.00 7.53
CA PRO A 34 -18.34 -1.90 7.25
C PRO A 34 -18.53 -2.15 5.76
N ASP A 35 -19.02 -3.34 5.44
CA ASP A 35 -19.30 -3.73 4.06
C ASP A 35 -20.19 -2.71 3.32
N ASN A 36 -19.82 -2.46 2.07
CA ASN A 36 -20.55 -1.58 1.17
C ASN A 36 -20.27 -2.01 -0.28
N ALA A 37 -21.30 -2.15 -1.09
CA ALA A 37 -21.17 -2.51 -2.51
C ALA A 37 -20.31 -1.52 -3.32
N ALA A 38 -20.18 -0.26 -2.88
CA ALA A 38 -19.26 0.70 -3.49
C ALA A 38 -17.77 0.33 -3.32
N LEU A 39 -17.47 -0.56 -2.37
CA LEU A 39 -16.14 -1.08 -2.07
C LEU A 39 -15.88 -2.46 -2.69
N ASP A 40 -16.80 -2.97 -3.51
CA ASP A 40 -16.63 -4.22 -4.28
C ASP A 40 -15.79 -3.98 -5.54
N LEU A 41 -14.51 -3.70 -5.33
CA LEU A 41 -13.55 -3.41 -6.38
C LEU A 41 -13.10 -4.71 -7.08
N THR A 42 -13.44 -4.87 -8.37
CA THR A 42 -13.17 -6.11 -9.12
C THR A 42 -12.28 -5.88 -10.35
N ASN A 43 -12.57 -4.85 -11.15
CA ASN A 43 -11.89 -4.63 -12.43
C ASN A 43 -10.67 -3.70 -12.32
N ASN A 44 -10.91 -2.48 -11.83
CA ASN A 44 -9.90 -1.43 -11.74
C ASN A 44 -9.92 -0.82 -10.35
N TYR A 45 -8.77 -0.82 -9.68
CA TYR A 45 -8.62 -0.19 -8.37
C TYR A 45 -7.16 0.07 -8.04
N THR A 46 -6.96 0.99 -7.10
CA THR A 46 -5.67 1.24 -6.47
C THR A 46 -5.85 1.18 -4.96
N LEU A 47 -5.01 0.41 -4.29
CA LEU A 47 -4.85 0.42 -2.84
C LEU A 47 -3.55 1.16 -2.54
N GLU A 48 -3.59 2.21 -1.73
CA GLU A 48 -2.38 2.96 -1.37
C GLU A 48 -2.36 3.36 0.10
N ALA A 49 -1.16 3.41 0.66
CA ALA A 49 -0.93 3.81 2.03
C ALA A 49 0.49 4.35 2.21
N TRP A 50 0.66 5.21 3.21
CA TRP A 50 1.96 5.41 3.84
C TRP A 50 2.07 4.41 4.99
N ILE A 51 3.17 3.65 5.05
CA ILE A 51 3.42 2.69 6.12
C ILE A 51 4.75 2.98 6.82
N PHE A 52 4.79 2.71 8.12
CA PHE A 52 6.01 2.76 8.95
C PHE A 52 6.17 1.41 9.67
N PRO A 53 6.70 0.37 9.00
CA PRO A 53 6.87 -0.93 9.64
C PRO A 53 7.95 -0.86 10.72
N GLU A 54 7.60 -1.11 11.98
CA GLU A 54 8.58 -1.27 13.08
C GLU A 54 9.18 -2.68 13.10
N SER A 55 8.39 -3.65 12.64
CA SER A 55 8.79 -5.05 12.46
C SER A 55 8.06 -5.66 11.26
N PHE A 56 8.45 -6.86 10.85
CA PHE A 56 7.83 -7.58 9.75
C PHE A 56 7.35 -8.94 10.23
N SER A 57 6.08 -9.24 9.96
CA SER A 57 5.43 -10.51 10.28
C SER A 57 4.80 -11.12 9.03
N TRP A 58 4.61 -12.43 9.08
CA TRP A 58 4.05 -13.18 7.97
C TRP A 58 2.65 -12.66 7.62
N LEU A 59 2.48 -12.19 6.38
CA LEU A 59 1.20 -11.75 5.83
C LEU A 59 0.48 -10.64 6.61
N ALA A 60 1.21 -9.77 7.32
CA ALA A 60 0.59 -8.64 8.03
C ALA A 60 -0.23 -7.76 7.08
N GLY A 61 -1.51 -7.57 7.41
CA GLY A 61 -2.46 -6.78 6.61
C GLY A 61 -2.10 -5.29 6.59
N ILE A 62 -2.39 -4.64 5.46
CA ILE A 62 -2.30 -3.19 5.33
C ILE A 62 -3.66 -2.63 4.88
N ILE A 63 -4.25 -3.23 3.84
CA ILE A 63 -5.65 -3.00 3.41
C ILE A 63 -6.17 -4.33 2.87
N SER A 64 -7.29 -4.81 3.39
CA SER A 64 -7.85 -6.11 2.97
C SER A 64 -9.37 -6.10 2.99
N LYS A 65 -9.99 -6.67 1.95
CA LYS A 65 -11.40 -7.12 1.95
C LYS A 65 -11.44 -8.64 1.72
N TYR A 66 -10.51 -9.34 2.35
CA TYR A 66 -10.25 -10.77 2.19
C TYR A 66 -10.12 -11.42 3.57
N GLN A 67 -11.25 -11.63 4.27
CA GLN A 67 -11.22 -12.21 5.62
C GLN A 67 -11.25 -13.74 5.61
N THR A 68 -11.82 -14.32 4.56
CA THR A 68 -11.84 -15.77 4.38
C THR A 68 -11.29 -16.17 3.01
N SER A 69 -10.72 -17.38 2.92
CA SER A 69 -10.18 -17.88 1.66
C SER A 69 -11.23 -18.03 0.55
N ALA A 70 -12.51 -18.13 0.93
CA ALA A 70 -13.64 -18.17 0.01
C ALA A 70 -14.06 -16.79 -0.50
N ALA A 71 -13.72 -15.71 0.22
CA ALA A 71 -14.17 -14.36 -0.08
C ALA A 71 -13.58 -13.81 -1.38
N ASN A 72 -12.34 -14.19 -1.72
CA ASN A 72 -11.69 -13.79 -2.97
C ASN A 72 -11.77 -12.28 -3.24
N GLY A 73 -11.74 -11.44 -2.21
CA GLY A 73 -11.60 -9.99 -2.34
C GLY A 73 -10.16 -9.56 -2.66
N TYR A 74 -9.92 -8.24 -2.62
CA TYR A 74 -8.59 -7.67 -2.83
C TYR A 74 -7.81 -7.57 -1.53
N MET A 75 -6.48 -7.56 -1.65
CA MET A 75 -5.59 -7.39 -0.49
C MET A 75 -4.26 -6.73 -0.83
N LEU A 76 -3.78 -5.87 0.06
CA LEU A 76 -2.41 -5.36 0.15
C LEU A 76 -1.87 -5.69 1.55
N ARG A 77 -0.78 -6.44 1.60
CA ARG A 77 -0.20 -6.97 2.84
C ARG A 77 1.31 -7.15 2.72
N LEU A 78 1.99 -7.52 3.81
CA LEU A 78 3.36 -8.00 3.75
C LEU A 78 3.45 -9.35 3.02
N THR A 79 4.61 -9.63 2.43
CA THR A 79 4.86 -10.88 1.69
C THR A 79 4.88 -12.11 2.61
N SER A 80 4.59 -13.28 2.05
CA SER A 80 4.71 -14.58 2.73
C SER A 80 6.15 -15.11 2.79
N GLN A 81 7.08 -14.48 2.07
CA GLN A 81 8.48 -14.91 1.98
C GLN A 81 9.32 -14.29 3.09
N ALA A 82 9.95 -15.10 3.94
CA ALA A 82 10.88 -14.62 4.95
C ALA A 82 12.06 -13.84 4.30
N PRO A 83 12.53 -12.73 4.87
CA PRO A 83 12.20 -12.18 6.19
C PRO A 83 10.99 -11.22 6.21
N TYR A 84 10.03 -11.37 5.29
CA TYR A 84 8.77 -10.61 5.20
C TYR A 84 8.94 -9.10 4.91
N THR A 85 10.14 -8.70 4.49
CA THR A 85 10.52 -7.33 4.11
C THR A 85 10.10 -6.97 2.68
N GLY A 86 8.96 -7.50 2.24
CA GLY A 86 8.37 -7.24 0.93
C GLY A 86 6.86 -7.16 1.02
N LEU A 87 6.20 -7.01 -0.12
CA LEU A 87 4.75 -6.81 -0.20
C LEU A 87 4.09 -7.93 -0.99
N GLY A 88 2.83 -8.19 -0.64
CA GLY A 88 1.88 -9.01 -1.37
C GLY A 88 0.71 -8.17 -1.84
N PHE A 89 0.28 -8.37 -3.08
CA PHE A 89 -0.88 -7.73 -3.69
C PHE A 89 -1.65 -8.76 -4.52
N ASP A 90 -2.88 -9.08 -4.09
CA ASP A 90 -3.74 -10.10 -4.72
C ASP A 90 -2.96 -11.39 -5.05
N GLU A 91 -2.24 -11.93 -4.07
CA GLU A 91 -1.36 -13.12 -4.18
C GLU A 91 -0.10 -13.00 -5.05
N LYS A 92 0.10 -11.89 -5.76
CA LYS A 92 1.42 -11.57 -6.32
C LYS A 92 2.33 -10.97 -5.26
N ILE A 93 3.63 -11.26 -5.33
CA ILE A 93 4.60 -10.82 -4.32
C ILE A 93 5.79 -10.10 -4.96
N THR A 94 6.35 -9.14 -4.23
CA THR A 94 7.68 -8.58 -4.52
C THR A 94 8.79 -9.53 -4.06
N ASN A 95 10.03 -9.23 -4.44
CA ASN A 95 11.19 -9.75 -3.71
C ASN A 95 11.21 -9.22 -2.27
N THR A 96 11.94 -9.90 -1.40
CA THR A 96 12.26 -9.40 -0.05
C THR A 96 13.34 -8.33 -0.09
N GLY A 97 13.45 -7.54 0.97
CA GLY A 97 14.44 -6.44 1.11
C GLY A 97 14.03 -5.15 0.42
N VAL A 98 12.79 -5.06 -0.09
CA VAL A 98 12.27 -3.84 -0.71
C VAL A 98 11.70 -2.85 0.31
N LEU A 99 11.39 -3.32 1.52
CA LEU A 99 11.06 -2.50 2.67
C LEU A 99 12.18 -2.57 3.70
N SER A 100 12.37 -1.49 4.45
CA SER A 100 13.20 -1.48 5.66
C SER A 100 12.41 -0.96 6.83
N ALA A 101 12.69 -1.49 8.03
CA ALA A 101 12.02 -1.11 9.25
C ALA A 101 12.36 0.33 9.66
N ASN A 102 11.49 0.93 10.48
CA ASN A 102 11.69 2.23 11.13
C ASN A 102 11.88 3.40 10.15
N GLN A 103 11.24 3.32 8.98
CA GLN A 103 11.16 4.44 8.04
C GLN A 103 9.84 4.39 7.27
N TRP A 104 9.38 5.57 6.83
CA TRP A 104 8.19 5.70 6.02
C TRP A 104 8.40 5.18 4.60
N HIS A 105 7.42 4.42 4.10
CA HIS A 105 7.30 4.06 2.69
C HIS A 105 5.92 4.43 2.18
N HIS A 106 5.86 5.09 1.04
CA HIS A 106 4.61 5.15 0.27
C HIS A 106 4.50 3.89 -0.58
N ILE A 107 3.37 3.21 -0.50
CA ILE A 107 3.10 2.01 -1.29
C ILE A 107 1.80 2.20 -2.07
N ALA A 108 1.79 1.77 -3.33
CA ALA A 108 0.61 1.77 -4.16
C ALA A 108 0.52 0.48 -4.98
N ALA A 109 -0.63 -0.19 -4.90
CA ALA A 109 -0.92 -1.44 -5.60
C ALA A 109 -2.09 -1.20 -6.56
N VAL A 110 -1.84 -1.39 -7.86
CA VAL A 110 -2.78 -1.04 -8.93
C VAL A 110 -3.20 -2.30 -9.66
N ASN A 111 -4.50 -2.58 -9.69
CA ASN A 111 -5.12 -3.49 -10.63
C ASN A 111 -5.76 -2.68 -11.76
N ASP A 112 -5.34 -2.94 -12.98
CA ASP A 112 -5.85 -2.32 -14.20
C ASP A 112 -6.27 -3.43 -15.16
N ASN A 113 -7.56 -3.76 -15.11
CA ASN A 113 -8.19 -4.83 -15.87
C ASN A 113 -7.42 -6.17 -15.78
N GLY A 114 -7.04 -6.54 -14.57
CA GLY A 114 -6.29 -7.77 -14.28
C GLY A 114 -4.76 -7.62 -14.33
N GLN A 115 -4.21 -6.50 -14.82
CA GLN A 115 -2.78 -6.22 -14.77
C GLN A 115 -2.41 -5.63 -13.41
N ARG A 116 -1.59 -6.35 -12.65
CA ARG A 116 -1.14 -5.94 -11.31
C ARG A 116 0.19 -5.20 -11.41
N ARG A 117 0.27 -4.05 -10.76
CA ARG A 117 1.50 -3.26 -10.60
C ARG A 117 1.64 -2.85 -9.14
N LEU A 118 2.87 -2.80 -8.64
CA LEU A 118 3.15 -2.34 -7.29
C LEU A 118 4.25 -1.29 -7.33
N TYR A 119 4.08 -0.21 -6.58
CA TYR A 119 5.01 0.90 -6.47
C TYR A 119 5.44 1.07 -5.01
N ILE A 120 6.72 1.35 -4.80
CA ILE A 120 7.28 1.71 -3.49
C ILE A 120 8.02 3.04 -3.67
N ASN A 121 7.65 4.04 -2.89
CA ASN A 121 8.15 5.42 -2.99
C ASN A 121 8.08 5.95 -4.44
N GLY A 122 6.94 5.70 -5.09
CA GLY A 122 6.66 6.09 -6.48
C GLY A 122 7.39 5.29 -7.56
N SER A 123 8.27 4.36 -7.20
CA SER A 123 9.02 3.54 -8.17
C SER A 123 8.35 2.18 -8.41
N LEU A 124 8.20 1.79 -9.67
CA LEU A 124 7.64 0.48 -10.03
C LEU A 124 8.53 -0.65 -9.53
N THR A 125 7.94 -1.58 -8.78
CA THR A 125 8.60 -2.74 -8.20
C THR A 125 8.15 -4.02 -8.91
N SER A 126 9.10 -4.90 -9.20
CA SER A 126 8.81 -6.19 -9.84
C SER A 126 8.00 -7.09 -8.91
N ILE A 127 6.95 -7.71 -9.47
CA ILE A 127 6.11 -8.69 -8.76
C ILE A 127 6.00 -9.99 -9.55
N SER A 128 5.91 -11.10 -8.84
CA SER A 128 5.80 -12.46 -9.41
C SER A 128 4.67 -13.25 -8.77
N GLY A 129 4.38 -14.44 -9.30
CA GLY A 129 3.26 -15.28 -8.87
C GLY A 129 2.00 -15.11 -9.71
N SER A 130 0.94 -15.79 -9.30
CA SER A 130 -0.37 -15.77 -9.95
C SER A 130 -1.29 -14.82 -9.21
N ALA A 131 -1.98 -13.95 -9.94
CA ALA A 131 -2.91 -13.03 -9.31
C ALA A 131 -4.20 -13.76 -8.91
N LEU A 132 -4.77 -13.34 -7.79
CA LEU A 132 -6.10 -13.77 -7.34
C LEU A 132 -7.18 -13.35 -8.35
N ASN A 133 -8.23 -14.17 -8.47
CA ASN A 133 -9.43 -13.78 -9.18
C ASN A 133 -10.34 -13.02 -8.23
N VAL A 134 -10.26 -11.68 -8.25
CA VAL A 134 -10.99 -10.83 -7.31
C VAL A 134 -12.46 -10.75 -7.67
N ILE A 135 -13.33 -11.02 -6.70
CA ILE A 135 -14.80 -10.97 -6.83
C ILE A 135 -15.40 -10.09 -5.73
N SER A 136 -16.61 -9.60 -5.98
CA SER A 136 -17.42 -8.93 -4.96
C SER A 136 -17.75 -9.88 -3.82
N ASN A 137 -17.76 -9.38 -2.58
CA ASN A 137 -18.07 -10.16 -1.39
C ASN A 137 -18.65 -9.25 -0.30
N SER A 138 -19.14 -9.85 0.79
CA SER A 138 -19.73 -9.11 1.92
C SER A 138 -18.78 -8.94 3.11
N ASP A 139 -17.47 -9.16 2.93
CA ASP A 139 -16.50 -8.97 4.01
C ASP A 139 -16.31 -7.46 4.26
N PRO A 140 -16.13 -7.00 5.50
CA PRO A 140 -15.69 -5.63 5.74
C PRO A 140 -14.24 -5.43 5.25
N ILE A 141 -13.80 -4.17 5.19
CA ILE A 141 -12.38 -3.86 5.02
C ILE A 141 -11.70 -3.84 6.39
N ASP A 142 -10.52 -4.43 6.49
CA ASP A 142 -9.58 -4.36 7.60
C ASP A 142 -8.15 -3.93 7.20
#